data_AF-A0A932QU03-F1
#
_entry.id   AF-A0A932QU03-F1
#
_cell.length_a   1.000
_cell.length_b   1.000
_cell.length_c   1.000
_cell.angle_alpha   90.00
_cell.angle_beta   90.00
_cell.angle_gamma   90.00
#
_symmetry.space_group_name_H-M   'P 1'
#
loop_
_entity.id
_entity.type
_entity.pdbx_description
1 polymer ?
#
loop_
_entity_poly.entity_id
_entity_poly.type
_entity_poly.pdbx_seq_one_letter_code
_entity_poly.pdbx_strand_id
1 'polypeptide(L)'
;MRVANLPYWTYKHTMPNLSPIISHMTNTKQRVLDSSCAPVAAANIISYLAHHNRARLLPPQGNSSRAYIHTKLVEKLIRYMNTTISGTSDLDLITGIEKYIVDRGYKIKLSWVGDSYTGKHKESSTVDPEWVMQGTLGLSNVILCSGDYKYSSRYDLYKRICGHAVTLAGFNTAYNELLIHDPARVKKPICCELITLKGKKLSDENGGYHLGSRFYELREFDDESIIRVIEDVLCFEVYPK
;
A
#
# COMPACT_ATOMS: atom_id res chain seq x y z
N MET A 1 0.49 -21.65 -7.98
CA MET A 1 0.77 -20.44 -7.19
C MET A 1 2.04 -19.79 -7.75
N ARG A 2 1.93 -18.68 -8.49
CA ARG A 2 3.10 -17.87 -8.85
C ARG A 2 3.18 -16.75 -7.82
N VAL A 3 4.02 -16.93 -6.80
CA VAL A 3 4.32 -15.83 -5.88
C VAL A 3 5.15 -14.84 -6.70
N ALA A 4 4.65 -13.62 -6.87
CA ALA A 4 5.43 -12.55 -7.50
C ALA A 4 6.72 -12.34 -6.69
N ASN A 5 7.73 -11.74 -7.32
CA ASN A 5 9.13 -11.77 -6.89
C ASN A 5 9.44 -11.23 -5.47
N LEU A 6 8.45 -10.78 -4.69
CA LEU A 6 8.56 -10.45 -3.28
C LEU A 6 8.63 -11.75 -2.47
N PRO A 7 9.78 -12.09 -1.82
CA PRO A 7 9.85 -13.27 -0.98
C PRO A 7 8.74 -13.21 0.07
N TYR A 8 8.31 -14.38 0.53
CA TYR A 8 7.44 -14.57 1.67
C TYR A 8 8.16 -14.03 2.94
N TRP A 9 8.24 -12.70 3.07
CA TRP A 9 8.83 -12.01 4.22
C TRP A 9 7.79 -11.99 5.33
N THR A 10 7.40 -13.16 5.82
CA THR A 10 6.87 -13.20 7.18
C THR A 10 8.05 -12.82 8.07
N TYR A 11 8.00 -11.64 8.70
CA TYR A 11 8.81 -11.32 9.87
C TYR A 11 8.39 -12.24 11.03
N LYS A 12 8.58 -13.56 10.88
CA LYS A 12 8.35 -14.57 11.91
C LYS A 12 9.49 -14.58 12.95
N HIS A 13 10.59 -13.90 12.68
CA HIS A 13 11.52 -13.51 13.73
C HIS A 13 10.94 -12.28 14.43
N THR A 14 10.45 -12.52 15.63
CA THR A 14 10.10 -11.53 16.65
C THR A 14 10.93 -10.26 16.48
N MET A 15 10.32 -9.22 15.88
CA MET A 15 10.86 -7.87 15.96
C MET A 15 11.12 -7.59 17.45
N PRO A 16 12.34 -7.12 17.82
CA PRO A 16 12.60 -6.73 19.20
C PRO A 16 11.51 -5.77 19.66
N ASN A 17 11.09 -5.88 20.91
CA ASN A 17 10.02 -5.05 21.44
C ASN A 17 10.37 -3.57 21.22
N LEU A 18 9.66 -2.90 20.31
CA LEU A 18 9.87 -1.48 19.99
C LEU A 18 9.24 -0.54 21.03
N SER A 19 8.58 -1.09 22.08
CA SER A 19 8.04 -0.32 23.21
C SER A 19 8.99 0.75 23.77
N PRO A 20 10.31 0.54 23.90
CA PRO A 20 11.23 1.57 24.43
C PRO A 20 11.46 2.74 23.46
N ILE A 21 11.28 2.53 22.15
CA ILE A 21 11.38 3.61 21.15
C ILE A 21 10.08 4.42 21.13
N ILE A 22 8.95 3.75 21.36
CA ILE A 22 7.61 4.34 21.38
C ILE A 22 7.39 5.19 22.65
N SER A 23 7.97 4.82 23.79
CA SER A 23 7.80 5.54 25.08
C SER A 23 8.33 6.98 25.09
N HIS A 24 9.11 7.39 24.07
CA HIS A 24 9.66 8.75 23.96
C HIS A 24 9.06 9.56 22.80
N MET A 25 8.03 9.05 22.12
CA MET A 25 7.34 9.78 21.06
C MET A 25 6.21 10.64 21.64
N THR A 26 6.12 11.90 21.22
CA THR A 26 4.98 12.76 21.55
C THR A 26 3.69 12.16 20.98
N ASN A 27 2.54 12.43 21.60
CA ASN A 27 1.21 11.98 21.14
C ASN A 27 0.98 12.27 19.64
N THR A 28 1.50 13.39 19.13
CA THR A 28 1.41 13.75 17.71
C THR A 28 2.24 12.83 16.81
N LYS A 29 3.46 12.48 17.21
CA LYS A 29 4.31 11.55 16.42
C LYS A 29 3.68 10.17 16.34
N GLN A 30 3.10 9.68 17.44
CA GLN A 30 2.41 8.39 17.44
C GLN A 30 1.19 8.40 16.50
N ARG A 31 0.35 9.44 16.55
CA ARG A 31 -0.83 9.56 15.67
C ARG A 31 -0.49 9.61 14.18
N VAL A 32 0.65 10.20 13.81
CA VAL A 32 1.14 10.19 12.42
C VAL A 32 1.57 8.78 12.01
N LEU A 33 2.20 8.01 12.90
CA LEU A 33 2.53 6.60 12.64
C LEU A 33 1.28 5.74 12.47
N ASP A 34 0.24 6.00 13.24
CA ASP A 34 -1.05 5.28 13.11
C ASP A 34 -1.72 5.55 11.74
N SER A 35 -1.32 6.64 11.06
CA SER A 35 -1.82 7.05 9.72
C SER A 35 -0.83 6.78 8.59
N SER A 36 0.14 5.88 8.80
CA SER A 36 1.29 5.67 7.90
C SER A 36 1.16 4.50 6.93
N CYS A 37 -0.05 4.03 6.61
CA CYS A 37 -0.26 2.89 5.70
C CYS A 37 0.44 3.07 4.35
N ALA A 38 0.31 4.25 3.72
CA ALA A 38 0.98 4.57 2.45
C ALA A 38 2.52 4.57 2.55
N PRO A 39 3.16 5.30 3.50
CA PRO A 39 4.60 5.20 3.73
C PRO A 39 5.11 3.78 4.01
N VAL A 40 4.36 2.98 4.79
CA VAL A 40 4.74 1.60 5.09
C VAL A 40 4.64 0.72 3.84
N ALA A 41 3.55 0.84 3.06
CA ALA A 41 3.38 0.11 1.82
C ALA A 41 4.51 0.40 0.81
N ALA A 42 4.92 1.66 0.69
CA ALA A 42 6.07 2.05 -0.13
C ALA A 42 7.39 1.54 0.46
N ALA A 43 7.57 1.59 1.78
CA ALA A 43 8.78 1.10 2.45
C ALA A 43 8.99 -0.41 2.23
N ASN A 44 7.92 -1.21 2.18
CA ASN A 44 7.99 -2.63 1.88
C ASN A 44 8.64 -2.88 0.51
N ILE A 45 8.13 -2.20 -0.51
CA ILE A 45 8.64 -2.31 -1.88
C ILE A 45 10.10 -1.83 -1.95
N ILE A 46 10.40 -0.67 -1.37
CA ILE A 46 11.74 -0.09 -1.42
C ILE A 46 12.75 -0.98 -0.70
N SER A 47 12.37 -1.59 0.43
CA SER A 47 13.21 -2.54 1.16
C SER A 47 13.48 -3.78 0.31
N TYR A 48 12.44 -4.31 -0.35
CA TYR A 48 12.58 -5.42 -1.29
C TYR A 48 13.56 -5.08 -2.43
N LEU A 49 13.32 -3.98 -3.15
CA LEU A 49 14.17 -3.55 -4.26
C LEU A 49 15.63 -3.38 -3.83
N ALA A 50 15.88 -2.84 -2.63
CA ALA A 50 17.22 -2.66 -2.12
C ALA A 50 18.00 -3.96 -1.95
N HIS A 51 17.31 -5.05 -1.56
CA HIS A 51 17.88 -6.39 -1.49
C HIS A 51 18.04 -7.06 -2.87
N HIS A 52 17.46 -6.48 -3.93
CA HIS A 52 17.49 -6.99 -5.30
C HIS A 52 18.22 -6.01 -6.23
N ASN A 53 19.50 -5.76 -5.93
CA ASN A 53 20.40 -4.95 -6.75
C ASN A 53 20.05 -3.45 -6.82
N ARG A 54 19.40 -2.90 -5.77
CA ARG A 54 19.15 -1.45 -5.62
C ARG A 54 19.60 -0.91 -4.27
N ALA A 55 20.72 -1.38 -3.73
CA ALA A 55 21.16 -1.10 -2.34
C ALA A 55 21.12 0.38 -1.91
N ARG A 56 21.38 1.34 -2.82
CA ARG A 56 21.31 2.80 -2.52
C ARG A 56 19.92 3.30 -2.10
N LEU A 57 18.88 2.49 -2.29
CA LEU A 57 17.51 2.78 -1.85
C LEU A 57 17.35 2.76 -0.33
N LEU A 58 18.20 2.03 0.41
CA LEU A 58 18.17 2.04 1.87
C LEU A 58 19.06 3.16 2.44
N PRO A 59 18.71 3.73 3.61
CA PRO A 59 19.66 4.57 4.34
C PRO A 59 20.95 3.79 4.67
N PRO A 60 22.10 4.47 4.87
CA PRO A 60 23.34 3.82 5.30
C PRO A 60 23.09 2.93 6.53
N GLN A 61 23.57 1.68 6.46
CA GLN A 61 23.06 0.60 7.32
C GLN A 61 23.83 0.43 8.63
N GLY A 62 25.11 0.81 8.70
CA GLY A 62 25.96 0.52 9.87
C GLY A 62 25.78 -0.91 10.39
N ASN A 63 25.78 -1.10 11.70
CA ASN A 63 25.45 -2.37 12.37
C ASN A 63 23.97 -2.43 12.82
N SER A 64 23.08 -1.64 12.20
CA SER A 64 21.68 -1.56 12.62
C SER A 64 20.87 -2.78 12.16
N SER A 65 19.87 -3.17 12.94
CA SER A 65 18.95 -4.24 12.57
C SER A 65 18.10 -3.85 11.36
N ARG A 66 17.63 -4.85 10.58
CA ARG A 66 16.72 -4.62 9.43
C ARG A 66 15.44 -3.90 9.85
N ALA A 67 14.89 -4.27 11.00
CA ALA A 67 13.75 -3.62 11.63
C ALA A 67 13.97 -2.11 11.78
N TYR A 68 15.12 -1.74 12.36
CA TYR A 68 15.48 -0.34 12.55
C TYR A 68 15.65 0.40 11.22
N ILE A 69 16.31 -0.22 10.24
CA ILE A 69 16.48 0.36 8.90
C ILE A 69 15.12 0.60 8.23
N HIS A 70 14.20 -0.34 8.34
CA HIS A 70 12.84 -0.21 7.80
C HIS A 70 12.05 0.90 8.51
N THR A 71 12.13 1.00 9.85
CA THR A 71 11.58 2.14 10.60
C THR A 71 12.13 3.47 10.11
N LYS A 72 13.45 3.58 9.90
CA LYS A 72 14.08 4.81 9.39
C LYS A 72 13.69 5.13 7.96
N LEU A 73 13.40 4.12 7.14
CA LEU A 73 12.84 4.31 5.82
C LEU A 73 11.41 4.88 5.90
N VAL A 74 10.53 4.30 6.73
CA VAL A 74 9.16 4.81 6.93
C VAL A 74 9.18 6.25 7.43
N GLU A 75 10.00 6.56 8.44
CA GLU A 75 10.16 7.94 8.96
C GLU A 75 10.60 8.93 7.86
N LYS A 76 11.45 8.50 6.93
CA LYS A 76 11.83 9.32 5.77
C LYS A 76 10.64 9.49 4.83
N LEU A 77 9.96 8.41 4.46
CA LEU A 77 8.85 8.43 3.52
C LEU A 77 7.66 9.27 4.02
N ILE A 78 7.38 9.28 5.33
CA ILE A 78 6.41 10.20 5.96
C ILE A 78 6.69 11.64 5.57
N ARG A 79 7.96 12.07 5.53
CA ARG A 79 8.34 13.43 5.15
C ARG A 79 8.29 13.66 3.64
N TYR A 80 8.65 12.66 2.84
CA TYR A 80 8.60 12.76 1.39
C TYR A 80 7.17 12.81 0.86
N MET A 81 6.25 12.10 1.51
CA MET A 81 4.83 11.99 1.14
C MET A 81 3.94 12.92 1.97
N ASN A 82 4.51 13.93 2.65
CA ASN A 82 3.77 14.89 3.47
C ASN A 82 2.71 14.25 4.39
N THR A 83 2.97 13.05 4.93
CA THR A 83 1.98 12.28 5.68
C THR A 83 1.63 13.01 6.97
N THR A 84 0.33 13.17 7.21
CA THR A 84 -0.21 13.82 8.41
C THR A 84 -1.00 12.84 9.26
N ILE A 85 -1.62 13.33 10.34
CA ILE A 85 -2.59 12.56 11.13
C ILE A 85 -3.86 12.19 10.35
N SER A 86 -4.07 12.79 9.17
CA SER A 86 -5.19 12.45 8.28
C SER A 86 -4.77 11.45 7.20
N GLY A 87 -3.55 10.94 7.26
CA GLY A 87 -2.99 10.03 6.26
C GLY A 87 -2.16 10.75 5.19
N THR A 88 -2.07 10.10 4.04
CA THR A 88 -1.30 10.52 2.86
C THR A 88 -2.26 10.65 1.69
N SER A 89 -2.23 11.77 0.97
CA SER A 89 -3.03 11.90 -0.26
C SER A 89 -2.42 11.08 -1.40
N ASP A 90 -3.21 10.72 -2.40
CA ASP A 90 -2.72 9.97 -3.56
C ASP A 90 -1.63 10.73 -4.33
N LEU A 91 -1.78 12.05 -4.45
CA LEU A 91 -0.78 12.91 -5.06
C LEU A 91 0.52 12.98 -4.24
N ASP A 92 0.43 13.04 -2.91
CA ASP A 92 1.62 13.03 -2.06
C ASP A 92 2.31 11.65 -2.05
N LEU A 93 1.54 10.56 -2.12
CA LEU A 93 2.08 9.21 -2.26
C LEU A 93 2.94 9.10 -3.53
N ILE A 94 2.38 9.47 -4.68
CA ILE A 94 3.07 9.31 -5.96
C ILE A 94 4.28 10.25 -6.09
N THR A 95 4.12 11.51 -5.73
CA THR A 95 5.22 12.50 -5.81
C THR A 95 6.29 12.25 -4.76
N GLY A 96 5.91 11.77 -3.57
CA GLY A 96 6.85 11.39 -2.52
C GLY A 96 7.70 10.18 -2.89
N ILE A 97 7.12 9.16 -3.52
CA ILE A 97 7.87 8.02 -4.07
C ILE A 97 8.81 8.50 -5.18
N GLU A 98 8.32 9.28 -6.16
CA GLU A 98 9.12 9.80 -7.27
C GLU A 98 10.36 10.51 -6.74
N LYS A 99 10.14 11.49 -5.84
CA LYS A 99 11.19 12.30 -5.24
C LYS A 99 12.18 11.45 -4.45
N TYR A 100 11.70 10.52 -3.63
CA TYR A 100 12.58 9.65 -2.84
C TYR A 100 13.50 8.81 -3.75
N ILE A 101 12.94 8.15 -4.77
CA ILE A 101 13.70 7.27 -5.66
C ILE A 101 14.72 8.07 -6.49
N VAL A 102 14.34 9.25 -6.98
CA VAL A 102 15.23 10.14 -7.75
C VAL A 102 16.39 10.64 -6.89
N ASP A 103 16.13 11.05 -5.64
CA ASP A 103 17.15 11.49 -4.68
C ASP A 103 18.15 10.37 -4.34
N ARG A 104 17.72 9.10 -4.42
CA ARG A 104 18.61 7.93 -4.26
C ARG A 104 19.42 7.58 -5.51
N GLY A 105 19.34 8.40 -6.55
CA GLY A 105 20.14 8.24 -7.76
C GLY A 105 19.62 7.15 -8.69
N TYR A 106 18.30 6.97 -8.75
CA TYR A 106 17.63 6.07 -9.70
C TYR A 106 16.70 6.88 -10.63
N LYS A 107 16.28 6.24 -11.72
CA LYS A 107 15.15 6.66 -12.55
C LYS A 107 13.91 5.87 -12.12
N ILE A 108 12.73 6.44 -12.30
CA ILE A 108 11.46 5.80 -11.97
C ILE A 108 10.44 6.03 -13.08
N LYS A 109 9.66 5.00 -13.38
CA LYS A 109 8.44 5.09 -14.19
C LYS A 109 7.25 4.85 -13.27
N LEU A 110 6.27 5.74 -13.31
CA LEU A 110 5.10 5.75 -12.42
C LEU A 110 3.83 5.76 -13.26
N SER A 111 2.90 4.87 -12.90
CA SER A 111 1.62 4.67 -13.58
C SER A 111 0.52 4.60 -12.53
N TRP A 112 -0.54 5.39 -12.68
CA TRP A 112 -1.68 5.43 -11.76
C TRP A 112 -2.97 5.09 -12.48
N VAL A 113 -3.74 4.16 -11.93
CA VAL A 113 -5.04 3.73 -12.46
C VAL A 113 -6.07 3.82 -11.33
N GLY A 114 -7.28 4.34 -11.59
CA GLY A 114 -8.36 4.41 -10.58
C GLY A 114 -9.19 5.67 -10.66
N ASP A 115 -9.79 6.16 -9.58
CA ASP A 115 -10.62 7.38 -9.63
C ASP A 115 -9.85 8.67 -9.31
N SER A 116 -8.79 8.60 -8.51
CA SER A 116 -8.10 9.80 -8.00
C SER A 116 -7.31 10.58 -9.05
N TYR A 117 -7.29 11.90 -8.93
CA TYR A 117 -6.47 12.76 -9.77
C TYR A 117 -5.00 12.73 -9.33
N THR A 118 -4.11 12.26 -10.21
CA THR A 118 -2.66 12.17 -9.97
C THR A 118 -1.82 12.86 -11.05
N GLY A 119 -2.44 13.82 -11.76
CA GLY A 119 -1.80 14.62 -12.78
C GLY A 119 -1.24 13.79 -13.94
N LYS A 120 0.02 14.04 -14.32
CA LYS A 120 0.70 13.41 -15.47
C LYS A 120 0.85 11.88 -15.39
N HIS A 121 0.60 11.29 -14.22
CA HIS A 121 0.77 9.85 -13.99
C HIS A 121 -0.50 9.05 -14.18
N LYS A 122 -1.64 9.70 -14.41
CA LYS A 122 -2.92 9.03 -14.62
C LYS A 122 -2.93 8.35 -15.99
N GLU A 123 -3.12 7.03 -16.00
CA GLU A 123 -3.23 6.25 -17.25
C GLU A 123 -4.67 5.88 -17.59
N SER A 124 -5.47 5.53 -16.58
CA SER A 124 -6.86 5.08 -16.76
C SER A 124 -7.71 5.40 -15.53
N SER A 125 -9.01 5.60 -15.73
CA SER A 125 -9.99 5.73 -14.64
C SER A 125 -10.44 4.38 -14.08
N THR A 126 -10.16 3.29 -14.80
CA THR A 126 -10.73 1.96 -14.53
C THR A 126 -9.63 0.99 -14.15
N VAL A 127 -9.75 0.38 -12.96
CA VAL A 127 -8.80 -0.63 -12.44
C VAL A 127 -9.08 -1.98 -13.09
N ASP A 128 -8.28 -2.39 -14.07
CA ASP A 128 -8.39 -3.73 -14.65
C ASP A 128 -7.63 -4.77 -13.78
N PRO A 129 -8.27 -5.85 -13.28
CA PRO A 129 -7.61 -6.91 -12.54
C PRO A 129 -6.41 -7.51 -13.26
N GLU A 130 -6.49 -7.68 -14.58
CA GLU A 130 -5.37 -8.23 -15.35
C GLU A 130 -4.19 -7.28 -15.31
N TRP A 131 -4.42 -5.98 -15.51
CA TRP A 131 -3.40 -4.94 -15.36
C TRP A 131 -2.74 -4.96 -13.97
N VAL A 132 -3.55 -5.10 -12.91
CA VAL A 132 -3.03 -5.20 -11.52
C VAL A 132 -2.13 -6.42 -11.35
N MET A 133 -2.54 -7.58 -11.87
CA MET A 133 -1.73 -8.80 -11.82
C MET A 133 -0.43 -8.65 -12.62
N GLN A 134 -0.50 -8.10 -13.83
CA GLN A 134 0.68 -7.84 -14.67
C GLN A 134 1.65 -6.87 -14.01
N GLY A 135 1.15 -5.89 -13.25
CA GLY A 135 1.95 -4.94 -12.46
C GLY A 135 2.82 -5.59 -11.37
N THR A 136 2.59 -6.86 -11.03
CA THR A 136 3.44 -7.61 -10.08
C THR A 136 4.54 -8.43 -10.76
N LEU A 137 4.56 -8.47 -12.10
CA LEU A 137 5.53 -9.23 -12.87
C LEU A 137 6.76 -8.37 -13.22
N GLY A 138 7.90 -9.03 -13.45
CA GLY A 138 9.11 -8.37 -13.89
C GLY A 138 9.68 -7.40 -12.85
N LEU A 139 9.87 -6.14 -13.25
CA LEU A 139 10.45 -5.06 -12.44
C LEU A 139 9.40 -4.15 -11.79
N SER A 140 8.13 -4.36 -12.10
CA SER A 140 7.02 -3.55 -11.65
C SER A 140 6.64 -3.89 -10.20
N ASN A 141 6.17 -2.87 -9.47
CA ASN A 141 5.77 -2.97 -8.08
C ASN A 141 4.46 -2.23 -7.89
N VAL A 142 3.56 -2.77 -7.07
CA VAL A 142 2.19 -2.28 -6.97
C VAL A 142 1.83 -1.92 -5.52
N ILE A 143 1.24 -0.73 -5.36
CA ILE A 143 0.51 -0.32 -4.16
C ILE A 143 -0.97 -0.26 -4.53
N LEU A 144 -1.80 -0.93 -3.74
CA LEU A 144 -3.26 -0.85 -3.85
C LEU A 144 -3.76 0.20 -2.87
N CYS A 145 -4.55 1.13 -3.35
CA CYS A 145 -5.27 2.12 -2.56
C CYS A 145 -6.75 1.72 -2.54
N SER A 146 -7.30 1.60 -1.34
CA SER A 146 -8.66 1.14 -1.11
C SER A 146 -9.43 2.11 -0.24
N GLY A 147 -10.75 2.13 -0.41
CA GLY A 147 -11.69 2.84 0.44
C GLY A 147 -12.54 1.86 1.23
N ASP A 148 -12.75 2.16 2.51
CA ASP A 148 -13.74 1.47 3.34
C ASP A 148 -15.06 2.21 3.24
N TYR A 149 -16.14 1.49 2.99
CA TYR A 149 -17.47 2.02 2.75
C TYR A 149 -18.47 1.38 3.68
N LYS A 150 -19.19 2.20 4.44
CA LYS A 150 -20.28 1.75 5.30
C LYS A 150 -21.63 1.99 4.64
N TYR A 151 -22.45 0.96 4.57
CA TYR A 151 -23.82 1.07 4.09
C TYR A 151 -24.65 1.95 5.04
N SER A 152 -25.36 2.91 4.48
CA SER A 152 -26.26 3.78 5.21
C SER A 152 -27.70 3.52 4.80
N SER A 153 -28.42 2.75 5.62
CA SER A 153 -29.84 2.40 5.36
C SER A 153 -30.75 3.62 5.25
N ARG A 154 -30.44 4.72 5.95
CA ARG A 154 -31.19 5.97 5.87
C ARG A 154 -31.21 6.57 4.46
N TYR A 155 -30.12 6.39 3.72
CA TYR A 155 -29.91 7.01 2.42
C TYR A 155 -29.83 5.97 1.29
N ASP A 156 -30.01 4.69 1.61
CA ASP A 156 -29.86 3.54 0.71
C ASP A 156 -28.55 3.57 -0.09
N LEU A 157 -27.45 3.93 0.59
CA LEU A 157 -26.21 4.25 -0.09
C LEU A 157 -24.99 3.94 0.83
N TYR A 158 -23.94 3.33 0.26
CA TYR A 158 -22.59 3.24 0.85
C TYR A 158 -21.88 4.60 0.94
N LYS A 159 -21.32 4.93 2.11
CA LYS A 159 -20.49 6.13 2.32
C LYS A 159 -19.06 5.73 2.64
N ARG A 160 -18.10 6.37 1.98
CA ARG A 160 -16.67 6.19 2.29
C ARG A 160 -16.39 6.69 3.71
N ILE A 161 -15.78 5.85 4.54
CA ILE A 161 -15.45 6.15 5.95
C ILE A 161 -13.96 6.17 6.22
N CYS A 162 -13.14 5.49 5.40
CA CYS A 162 -11.69 5.44 5.56
C CYS A 162 -11.02 5.14 4.21
N GLY A 163 -9.71 5.40 4.12
CA GLY A 163 -8.85 4.96 3.04
C GLY A 163 -7.68 4.13 3.58
N HIS A 164 -7.15 3.22 2.77
CA HIS A 164 -6.06 2.34 3.17
C HIS A 164 -5.16 1.99 2.00
N ALA A 165 -3.84 1.97 2.24
CA ALA A 165 -2.84 1.65 1.23
C ALA A 165 -2.04 0.41 1.65
N VAL A 166 -1.88 -0.54 0.73
CA VAL A 166 -1.23 -1.83 0.97
C VAL A 166 -0.29 -2.19 -0.17
N THR A 167 0.75 -2.96 0.12
CA THR A 167 1.65 -3.47 -0.93
C THR A 167 1.04 -4.73 -1.55
N LEU A 168 0.97 -4.82 -2.87
CA LEU A 168 0.64 -6.07 -3.54
C LEU A 168 1.91 -6.94 -3.66
N ALA A 169 1.92 -8.06 -2.94
CA ALA A 169 3.03 -9.00 -2.85
C ALA A 169 2.98 -10.11 -3.91
N GLY A 170 1.81 -10.39 -4.47
CA GLY A 170 1.63 -11.37 -5.54
C GLY A 170 0.17 -11.71 -5.79
N PHE A 171 -0.08 -12.75 -6.56
CA PHE A 171 -1.42 -13.20 -6.88
C PHE A 171 -1.50 -14.72 -7.05
N ASN A 172 -2.69 -15.27 -6.90
CA ASN A 172 -2.98 -16.66 -7.15
C ASN A 172 -4.16 -16.76 -8.14
N THR A 173 -3.83 -16.97 -9.41
CA THR A 173 -4.81 -17.10 -10.50
C THR A 173 -5.78 -18.26 -10.31
N ALA A 174 -5.34 -19.35 -9.68
CA ALA A 174 -6.19 -20.52 -9.47
C ALA A 174 -7.41 -20.22 -8.57
N TYR A 175 -7.30 -19.22 -7.69
CA TYR A 175 -8.33 -18.85 -6.73
C TYR A 175 -8.81 -17.40 -6.88
N ASN A 176 -8.32 -16.67 -7.91
CA ASN A 176 -8.57 -15.24 -8.09
C ASN A 176 -8.25 -14.42 -6.83
N GLU A 177 -7.07 -14.68 -6.26
CA GLU A 177 -6.63 -14.09 -5.00
C GLU A 177 -5.45 -13.13 -5.19
N LEU A 178 -5.45 -12.01 -4.48
CA LEU A 178 -4.29 -11.13 -4.34
C LEU A 178 -3.61 -11.40 -3.00
N LEU A 179 -2.29 -11.43 -2.99
CA LEU A 179 -1.48 -11.56 -1.78
C LEU A 179 -0.95 -10.16 -1.44
N ILE A 180 -1.31 -9.59 -0.29
CA ILE A 180 -0.91 -8.22 0.06
C ILE A 180 -0.17 -8.17 1.39
N HIS A 181 0.75 -7.21 1.53
CA HIS A 181 1.27 -6.81 2.84
C HIS A 181 0.42 -5.65 3.37
N ASP A 182 -0.34 -5.92 4.42
CA ASP A 182 -1.24 -4.96 5.06
C ASP A 182 -0.57 -4.31 6.29
N PRO A 183 -0.31 -2.98 6.27
CA PRO A 183 0.24 -2.24 7.41
C PRO A 183 -0.68 -2.12 8.63
N ALA A 184 -2.01 -2.27 8.47
CA ALA A 184 -2.98 -2.03 9.54
C ALA A 184 -3.16 -3.23 10.49
N ARG A 185 -2.71 -4.43 10.10
CA ARG A 185 -2.98 -5.66 10.86
C ARG A 185 -2.05 -5.90 12.04
N VAL A 186 -0.96 -5.15 12.15
CA VAL A 186 -0.01 -5.34 13.26
C VAL A 186 -0.14 -4.21 14.28
N LYS A 187 -0.44 -4.55 15.54
CA LYS A 187 -0.48 -3.62 16.68
C LYS A 187 0.86 -2.91 16.97
N LYS A 188 1.92 -3.26 16.24
CA LYS A 188 3.22 -2.59 16.30
C LYS A 188 3.34 -1.72 15.04
N PRO A 189 3.59 -0.41 15.19
CA PRO A 189 3.82 0.46 14.04
C PRO A 189 4.96 -0.14 13.21
N ILE A 190 4.80 -0.18 11.88
CA ILE A 190 5.84 -0.58 10.91
C ILE A 190 6.04 -2.11 10.78
N CYS A 191 4.97 -2.88 11.04
CA CYS A 191 4.92 -4.30 10.69
C CYS A 191 3.77 -4.54 9.70
N CYS A 192 3.90 -5.54 8.83
CA CYS A 192 2.86 -5.93 7.89
C CYS A 192 2.52 -7.40 8.06
N GLU A 193 1.26 -7.75 7.79
CA GLU A 193 0.83 -9.14 7.66
C GLU A 193 0.59 -9.45 6.18
N LEU A 194 1.03 -10.63 5.74
CA LEU A 194 0.68 -11.14 4.42
C LEU A 194 -0.74 -11.72 4.49
N ILE A 195 -1.66 -11.14 3.74
CA ILE A 195 -3.06 -11.58 3.69
C ILE A 195 -3.51 -11.83 2.26
N THR A 196 -4.52 -12.68 2.14
CA THR A 196 -5.13 -13.06 0.88
C THR A 196 -6.44 -12.32 0.70
N LEU A 197 -6.56 -11.59 -0.41
CA LEU A 197 -7.78 -10.90 -0.81
C LEU A 197 -8.48 -11.69 -1.89
N LYS A 198 -9.75 -12.05 -1.66
CA LYS A 198 -10.58 -12.71 -2.67
C LYS A 198 -11.37 -11.67 -3.44
N GLY A 199 -11.26 -11.70 -4.76
CA GLY A 199 -12.02 -10.81 -5.63
C GLY A 199 -13.41 -11.34 -5.93
N LYS A 200 -14.40 -10.46 -5.77
CA LYS A 200 -15.70 -10.57 -6.43
C LYS A 200 -15.92 -9.31 -7.26
N LYS A 201 -16.29 -9.48 -8.53
CA LYS A 201 -16.74 -8.37 -9.37
C LYS A 201 -18.06 -7.87 -8.80
N LEU A 202 -18.12 -6.59 -8.44
CA LEU A 202 -19.38 -5.93 -8.12
C LEU A 202 -20.11 -5.71 -9.45
N SER A 203 -21.28 -6.34 -9.64
CA SER A 203 -22.14 -6.06 -10.79
C SER A 203 -23.12 -4.95 -10.46
N ASP A 204 -23.41 -4.09 -11.45
CA ASP A 204 -24.32 -2.94 -11.35
C ASP A 204 -25.81 -3.33 -11.15
N GLU A 205 -26.11 -4.57 -10.79
CA GLU A 205 -27.46 -5.14 -10.87
C GLU A 205 -28.44 -4.55 -9.84
N ASN A 206 -27.97 -3.82 -8.81
CA ASN A 206 -28.80 -3.30 -7.73
C ASN A 206 -28.68 -1.78 -7.48
N GLY A 207 -28.63 -0.97 -8.55
CA GLY A 207 -29.22 0.40 -8.59
C GLY A 207 -28.82 1.50 -7.58
N GLY A 208 -27.93 1.25 -6.62
CA GLY A 208 -27.63 2.21 -5.53
C GLY A 208 -26.34 3.01 -5.68
N TYR A 209 -25.38 2.53 -6.46
CA TYR A 209 -24.14 3.24 -6.78
C TYR A 209 -23.52 2.74 -8.09
N HIS A 210 -23.23 3.66 -9.01
CA HIS A 210 -22.25 3.43 -10.09
C HIS A 210 -20.85 3.37 -9.47
N LEU A 211 -20.50 2.26 -8.83
CA LEU A 211 -19.11 1.91 -8.50
C LEU A 211 -18.42 1.50 -9.80
N GLY A 212 -18.32 2.45 -10.74
CA GLY A 212 -17.83 2.24 -12.09
C GLY A 212 -16.59 1.36 -12.07
N SER A 213 -16.68 0.15 -12.61
CA SER A 213 -15.52 -0.72 -12.84
C SER A 213 -14.59 -0.91 -11.63
N ARG A 214 -15.13 -1.10 -10.42
CA ARG A 214 -14.33 -1.37 -9.20
C ARG A 214 -14.31 -2.87 -8.88
N PHE A 215 -13.13 -3.44 -8.69
CA PHE A 215 -12.93 -4.88 -8.93
C PHE A 215 -12.70 -5.80 -7.73
N TYR A 216 -12.69 -5.29 -6.49
CA TYR A 216 -12.55 -6.16 -5.33
C TYR A 216 -13.42 -5.67 -4.17
N GLU A 217 -14.42 -6.45 -3.79
CA GLU A 217 -15.12 -6.32 -2.51
C GLU A 217 -14.35 -7.13 -1.46
N LEU A 218 -13.80 -6.44 -0.46
CA LEU A 218 -13.16 -7.05 0.69
C LEU A 218 -14.15 -7.07 1.84
N ARG A 219 -14.68 -8.25 2.13
CA ARG A 219 -15.43 -8.53 3.35
C ARG A 219 -14.46 -8.97 4.43
N GLU A 220 -13.80 -8.00 5.05
CA GLU A 220 -12.89 -8.26 6.18
C GLU A 220 -13.53 -7.96 7.54
N PHE A 221 -14.74 -7.40 7.55
CA PHE A 221 -15.39 -6.96 8.78
C PHE A 221 -16.47 -7.97 9.20
N ASP A 222 -16.51 -8.27 10.50
CA ASP A 222 -17.63 -8.97 11.14
C ASP A 222 -18.96 -8.18 10.98
N ASP A 223 -18.86 -6.87 10.69
CA ASP A 223 -19.95 -6.01 10.31
C ASP A 223 -20.20 -6.10 8.79
N GLU A 224 -21.21 -6.87 8.39
CA GLU A 224 -21.64 -7.02 6.99
C GLU A 224 -22.01 -5.69 6.30
N SER A 225 -22.14 -4.59 7.06
CA SER A 225 -22.40 -3.27 6.49
C SER A 225 -21.16 -2.55 5.96
N ILE A 226 -19.95 -3.06 6.20
CA ILE A 226 -18.71 -2.44 5.70
C ILE A 226 -18.11 -3.28 4.55
N ILE A 227 -17.94 -2.64 3.40
CA ILE A 227 -17.20 -3.19 2.27
C ILE A 227 -15.92 -2.38 2.08
N ARG A 228 -14.81 -3.04 1.74
CA ARG A 228 -13.61 -2.35 1.27
C ARG A 228 -13.44 -2.56 -0.22
N VAL A 229 -13.13 -1.48 -0.93
CA VAL A 229 -13.08 -1.45 -2.40
C VAL A 229 -11.72 -0.94 -2.83
N ILE A 230 -11.04 -1.64 -3.76
CA ILE A 230 -9.84 -1.09 -4.41
C ILE A 230 -10.31 0.02 -5.37
N GLU A 231 -9.90 1.25 -5.06
CA GLU A 231 -10.27 2.47 -5.78
C GLU A 231 -9.20 2.85 -6.78
N ASP A 232 -7.94 2.69 -6.35
CA ASP A 232 -6.78 3.15 -7.10
C ASP A 232 -5.61 2.19 -6.97
N VAL A 233 -4.75 2.20 -7.98
CA VAL A 233 -3.57 1.36 -8.07
C VAL A 233 -2.41 2.18 -8.60
N LEU A 234 -1.34 2.20 -7.81
CA LEU A 234 -0.05 2.76 -8.20
C LEU A 234 0.87 1.63 -8.61
N CYS A 235 1.35 1.66 -9.86
CA CYS A 235 2.41 0.80 -10.35
C CYS A 235 3.69 1.62 -10.60
N PHE A 236 4.84 1.09 -10.18
CA PHE A 236 6.12 1.72 -10.48
C PHE A 236 7.28 0.78 -10.70
N GLU A 237 8.20 1.22 -11.56
CA GLU A 237 9.43 0.52 -11.94
C GLU A 237 10.64 1.40 -11.62
N VAL A 238 11.72 0.80 -11.11
CA VAL A 238 12.94 1.51 -10.69
C VAL A 238 14.17 1.05 -11.46
N TYR A 239 14.81 1.99 -12.16
CA TYR A 239 15.96 1.74 -13.02
C TYR A 239 17.22 2.44 -12.53
N PRO A 240 18.42 1.87 -12.77
CA PRO A 240 19.68 2.60 -12.62
C PRO A 240 19.67 3.89 -13.45
N LYS A 241 20.37 4.93 -12.97
CA LYS A 241 20.64 6.14 -13.77
C LYS A 241 21.60 5.83 -14.91
#